data_AF-A0A929TYS0-F1
#
_entry.id   AF-A0A929TYS0-F1
#
_cell.length_a   1.000
_cell.length_b   1.000
_cell.length_c   1.000
_cell.angle_alpha   90.00
_cell.angle_beta   90.00
_cell.angle_gamma   90.00
#
_symmetry.space_group_name_H-M   'P 1'
#
loop_
_entity.id
_entity.type
_entity.pdbx_description
1 polymer ?
#
loop_
_entity_poly.entity_id
_entity_poly.type
_entity_poly.pdbx_seq_one_letter_code
_entity_poly.pdbx_strand_id
1 'polypeptide(L)'
;MYGIFRECVVILQQYGGGGFYLLLYLAALGFLFVRERRRHIRIVLVVVPLILLACFLIPVTRIVFVAAFDEGDTYYRILWLIPMGMTIAYAGVRALSYCKKRLFCFLLMASVILLCGKYVYRKDNLYISRAQNAYHLPQVVIALADAIRKDQAVDPVPPVDRQQGSDSAQTAGKKEEGKTQETPARVRAAFPSELVYFVRQYDTNILLPFGRDMVEARWGYYDPVHEEMERQDGIVMRQLNQVLRKEDCTYLVLNNTRKIDASPEDYGYLKIGTFGDYTLYRDTGALKQLQSAP
;
A
#
# COMPACT_ATOMS: atom_id res chain seq x y z
N MET A 1 8.14 -4.31 -32.90
CA MET A 1 8.57 -5.35 -31.94
C MET A 1 9.82 -5.00 -31.14
N TYR A 2 10.78 -4.24 -31.68
CA TYR A 2 12.01 -3.86 -30.96
C TYR A 2 11.77 -3.09 -29.66
N GLY A 3 10.76 -2.20 -29.62
CA GLY A 3 10.37 -1.47 -28.41
C GLY A 3 9.92 -2.39 -27.27
N ILE A 4 8.98 -3.31 -27.55
CA ILE A 4 8.45 -4.27 -26.57
C ILE A 4 9.54 -5.19 -26.04
N PHE A 5 10.45 -5.66 -26.91
CA PHE A 5 11.60 -6.45 -26.46
C PHE A 5 12.48 -5.67 -25.48
N ARG A 6 12.79 -4.40 -25.79
CA ARG A 6 13.58 -3.55 -24.88
C ARG A 6 12.86 -3.33 -23.56
N GLU A 7 11.54 -3.15 -23.55
CA GLU A 7 10.76 -3.07 -22.31
C GLU A 7 10.92 -4.33 -21.46
N CYS A 8 10.80 -5.52 -22.05
CA CYS A 8 11.02 -6.78 -21.31
C CYS A 8 12.43 -6.85 -20.70
N VAL A 9 13.46 -6.40 -21.44
CA VAL A 9 14.83 -6.36 -20.93
C VAL A 9 14.96 -5.38 -19.75
N VAL A 10 14.35 -4.19 -19.85
CA VAL A 10 14.36 -3.20 -18.77
C VAL A 10 13.66 -3.75 -17.53
N ILE A 11 12.51 -4.40 -17.68
CA ILE A 11 11.78 -5.03 -16.57
C ILE A 11 12.66 -6.12 -15.92
N LEU A 12 13.34 -6.96 -16.72
CA LEU A 12 14.23 -7.99 -16.19
C LEU A 12 15.42 -7.39 -15.42
N GLN A 13 15.97 -6.26 -15.91
CA GLN A 13 17.04 -5.54 -15.21
C GLN A 13 16.55 -4.95 -13.89
N GLN A 14 15.37 -4.33 -13.87
CA GLN A 14 14.75 -3.82 -12.64
C GLN A 14 14.47 -4.96 -11.65
N TYR A 15 13.99 -6.10 -12.13
CA TYR A 15 13.75 -7.30 -11.32
C TYR A 15 15.03 -7.86 -10.70
N GLY A 16 16.13 -7.88 -11.46
CA GLY A 16 17.45 -8.25 -10.97
C GLY A 16 18.07 -7.25 -9.98
N GLY A 17 17.53 -6.04 -9.90
CA GLY A 17 18.03 -4.93 -9.10
C GLY A 17 19.36 -4.37 -9.63
N GLY A 18 19.94 -3.43 -8.89
CA GLY A 18 21.20 -2.78 -9.27
C GLY A 18 22.48 -3.58 -8.93
N GLY A 19 22.35 -4.81 -8.42
CA GLY A 19 23.47 -5.64 -7.98
C GLY A 19 23.81 -6.78 -8.94
N PHE A 20 24.73 -7.66 -8.52
CA PHE A 20 25.15 -8.83 -9.31
C PHE A 20 24.23 -10.05 -9.13
N TYR A 21 23.06 -9.88 -8.50
CA TYR A 21 22.18 -10.99 -8.13
C TYR A 21 21.68 -11.78 -9.34
N LEU A 22 21.26 -11.08 -10.41
CA LEU A 22 20.83 -11.72 -11.66
C LEU A 22 21.98 -12.51 -12.31
N LEU A 23 23.22 -11.98 -12.27
CA LEU A 23 24.40 -12.68 -12.80
C LEU A 23 24.74 -13.92 -11.98
N LEU A 24 24.65 -13.83 -10.64
CA LEU A 24 24.82 -14.96 -9.74
C LEU A 24 23.77 -16.05 -10.03
N TYR A 25 22.53 -15.66 -10.28
CA TYR A 25 21.46 -16.58 -10.67
C TYR A 25 21.75 -17.26 -12.02
N LEU A 26 22.19 -16.51 -13.05
CA LEU A 26 22.57 -17.10 -14.35
C LEU A 26 23.76 -18.06 -14.22
N ALA A 27 24.74 -17.74 -13.38
CA ALA A 27 25.86 -18.63 -13.10
C ALA A 27 25.40 -19.93 -12.40
N ALA A 28 24.48 -19.82 -11.43
CA ALA A 28 23.87 -20.97 -10.76
C ALA A 28 23.06 -21.85 -11.73
N LEU A 29 22.28 -21.24 -12.63
CA LEU A 29 21.56 -21.94 -13.70
C LEU A 29 22.52 -22.70 -14.62
N GLY A 30 23.59 -22.04 -15.10
CA GLY A 30 24.59 -22.67 -15.96
C GLY A 30 25.29 -23.84 -15.27
N PHE A 31 25.67 -23.67 -14.00
CA PHE A 31 26.26 -24.74 -13.19
C PHE A 31 25.32 -25.94 -13.06
N LEU A 32 24.07 -25.73 -12.68
CA LEU A 32 23.09 -26.81 -12.52
C LEU A 32 22.70 -27.46 -13.85
N PHE A 33 22.66 -26.70 -14.95
CA PHE A 33 22.39 -27.24 -16.27
C PHE A 33 23.42 -28.31 -16.68
N VAL A 34 24.69 -28.09 -16.34
CA VAL A 34 25.79 -29.02 -16.64
C VAL A 34 25.94 -30.12 -15.59
N ARG A 35 25.80 -29.78 -14.30
CA ARG A 35 26.16 -30.69 -13.19
C ARG A 35 25.00 -31.48 -12.62
N GLU A 36 23.76 -30.98 -12.68
CA GLU A 36 22.64 -31.70 -12.08
C GLU A 36 22.13 -32.81 -13.00
N ARG A 37 22.20 -34.05 -12.49
CA ARG A 37 21.77 -35.25 -13.22
C ARG A 37 20.35 -35.68 -12.86
N ARG A 38 19.82 -35.29 -11.69
CA ARG A 38 18.46 -35.64 -11.27
C ARG A 38 17.44 -34.87 -12.11
N ARG A 39 16.67 -35.61 -12.92
CA ARG A 39 15.70 -35.04 -13.86
C ARG A 39 14.70 -34.11 -13.19
N HIS A 40 14.10 -34.51 -12.07
CA HIS A 40 13.10 -33.70 -11.37
C HIS A 40 13.65 -32.34 -10.92
N ILE A 41 14.85 -32.32 -10.32
CA ILE A 41 15.50 -31.07 -9.87
C ILE A 41 15.86 -30.19 -11.07
N ARG A 42 16.42 -30.79 -12.12
CA ARG A 42 16.78 -30.05 -13.33
C ARG A 42 15.56 -29.45 -14.01
N ILE A 43 14.42 -30.14 -14.02
CA ILE A 43 13.18 -29.60 -14.58
C ILE A 43 12.74 -28.36 -13.80
N VAL A 44 12.65 -28.45 -12.47
CA VAL A 44 12.10 -27.38 -11.62
C VAL A 44 13.04 -26.18 -11.50
N LEU A 45 14.34 -26.40 -11.31
CA LEU A 45 15.31 -25.31 -11.03
C LEU A 45 16.00 -24.77 -12.28
N VAL A 46 15.93 -25.47 -13.42
CA VAL A 46 16.67 -25.07 -14.63
C VAL A 46 15.76 -24.97 -15.84
N VAL A 47 15.06 -26.04 -16.23
CA VAL A 47 14.29 -26.07 -17.47
C VAL A 47 13.09 -25.11 -17.41
N VAL A 48 12.23 -25.24 -16.39
CA VAL A 48 11.06 -24.36 -16.23
C VAL A 48 11.48 -22.89 -16.13
N PRO A 49 12.47 -22.51 -15.32
CA PRO A 49 12.92 -21.11 -15.27
C PRO A 49 13.50 -20.59 -16.58
N LEU A 50 14.24 -21.41 -17.34
CA LEU A 50 14.74 -21.02 -18.66
C LEU A 50 13.60 -20.82 -19.66
N ILE A 51 12.58 -21.68 -19.64
CA ILE A 51 11.38 -21.51 -20.46
C ILE A 51 10.65 -20.22 -20.06
N LEU A 52 10.46 -19.97 -18.76
CA LEU A 52 9.82 -18.74 -18.27
C LEU A 52 10.59 -17.49 -18.70
N LEU A 53 11.93 -17.48 -18.60
CA LEU A 53 12.76 -16.38 -19.07
C LEU A 53 12.68 -16.19 -20.59
N ALA A 54 12.72 -17.27 -21.36
CA ALA A 54 12.60 -17.22 -22.81
C ALA A 54 11.22 -16.69 -23.23
N CYS A 55 10.15 -17.25 -22.67
CA CYS A 55 8.79 -16.78 -22.87
C CYS A 55 8.68 -15.31 -22.47
N PHE A 56 9.23 -14.89 -21.33
CA PHE A 56 9.15 -13.51 -20.86
C PHE A 56 9.78 -12.50 -21.83
N LEU A 57 10.91 -12.85 -22.44
CA LEU A 57 11.64 -11.99 -23.38
C LEU A 57 11.03 -11.96 -24.79
N ILE A 58 10.18 -12.93 -25.15
CA ILE A 58 9.51 -12.95 -26.45
C ILE A 58 8.42 -11.86 -26.47
N PRO A 59 8.42 -10.89 -27.40
CA PRO A 59 7.41 -9.83 -27.42
C PRO A 59 5.96 -10.32 -27.56
N VAL A 60 5.76 -11.47 -28.23
CA VAL A 60 4.44 -12.05 -28.48
C VAL A 60 3.76 -12.48 -27.18
N THR A 61 4.48 -13.04 -26.22
CA THR A 61 3.89 -13.46 -24.93
C THR A 61 3.39 -12.25 -24.14
N ARG A 62 4.12 -11.13 -24.17
CA ARG A 62 3.69 -9.86 -23.56
C ARG A 62 2.42 -9.34 -24.22
N ILE A 63 2.35 -9.34 -25.55
CA ILE A 63 1.15 -8.91 -26.29
C ILE A 63 -0.06 -9.77 -25.90
N VAL A 64 0.10 -11.10 -25.90
CA VAL A 64 -0.97 -12.03 -25.52
C VAL A 64 -1.39 -11.83 -24.07
N PHE A 65 -0.44 -11.60 -23.15
CA PHE A 65 -0.75 -11.34 -21.75
C PHE A 65 -1.55 -10.05 -21.58
N VAL A 66 -1.13 -8.95 -22.22
CA VAL A 66 -1.85 -7.67 -22.17
C VAL A 66 -3.25 -7.81 -22.78
N ALA A 67 -3.37 -8.50 -23.91
CA ALA A 67 -4.67 -8.74 -24.53
C ALA A 67 -5.62 -9.59 -23.67
N ALA A 68 -5.09 -10.49 -22.84
CA ALA A 68 -5.88 -11.37 -21.99
C ALA A 68 -6.28 -10.74 -20.64
N PHE A 69 -5.45 -9.87 -20.08
CA PHE A 69 -5.62 -9.35 -18.71
C PHE A 69 -5.78 -7.82 -18.61
N ASP A 70 -5.64 -7.09 -19.72
CA ASP A 70 -5.68 -5.62 -19.79
C ASP A 70 -4.74 -4.88 -18.80
N GLU A 71 -3.73 -5.60 -18.29
CA GLU A 71 -2.79 -5.11 -17.28
C GLU A 71 -1.33 -5.29 -17.72
N GLY A 72 -0.82 -4.37 -18.56
CA GLY A 72 0.59 -4.42 -18.99
C GLY A 72 1.62 -4.21 -17.87
N ASP A 73 1.20 -3.55 -16.79
CA ASP A 73 2.05 -3.25 -15.64
C ASP A 73 2.28 -4.45 -14.73
N THR A 74 1.43 -5.47 -14.78
CA THR A 74 1.58 -6.65 -13.91
C THR A 74 2.35 -7.79 -14.59
N TYR A 75 2.77 -7.60 -15.84
CA TYR A 75 3.54 -8.56 -16.62
C TYR A 75 4.83 -9.04 -15.92
N TYR A 76 5.49 -8.18 -15.14
CA TYR A 76 6.68 -8.54 -14.38
C TYR A 76 6.44 -9.67 -13.36
N ARG A 77 5.19 -9.92 -12.95
CA ARG A 77 4.83 -10.97 -11.98
C ARG A 77 5.15 -12.38 -12.48
N ILE A 78 5.27 -12.59 -13.80
CA ILE A 78 5.76 -13.86 -14.36
C ILE A 78 7.15 -14.20 -13.82
N LEU A 79 7.99 -13.20 -13.57
CA LEU A 79 9.32 -13.40 -13.01
C LEU A 79 9.26 -13.92 -11.56
N TRP A 80 8.17 -13.71 -10.81
CA TRP A 80 8.00 -14.24 -9.45
C TRP A 80 7.88 -15.76 -9.39
N LEU A 81 7.52 -16.41 -10.50
CA LEU A 81 7.51 -17.87 -10.62
C LEU A 81 8.92 -18.45 -10.70
N ILE A 82 9.94 -17.63 -10.93
CA ILE A 82 11.33 -18.06 -11.05
C ILE A 82 11.90 -18.31 -9.64
N PRO A 83 12.33 -19.53 -9.31
CA PRO A 83 12.86 -19.88 -8.00
C PRO A 83 14.33 -19.45 -7.85
N MET A 84 14.64 -18.17 -7.99
CA MET A 84 16.04 -17.67 -8.02
C MET A 84 16.80 -18.03 -6.75
N GLY A 85 16.25 -17.71 -5.58
CA GLY A 85 16.89 -17.99 -4.29
C GLY A 85 17.14 -19.47 -4.06
N MET A 86 16.16 -20.32 -4.38
CA MET A 86 16.31 -21.78 -4.26
C MET A 86 17.35 -22.34 -5.23
N THR A 87 17.41 -21.81 -6.45
CA THR A 87 18.38 -22.22 -7.47
C THR A 87 19.81 -21.86 -7.04
N ILE A 88 20.03 -20.63 -6.56
CA ILE A 88 21.33 -20.17 -6.07
C ILE A 88 21.78 -20.99 -4.85
N ALA A 89 20.89 -21.18 -3.86
CA ALA A 89 21.20 -21.95 -2.66
C ALA A 89 21.53 -23.41 -2.98
N TYR A 90 20.73 -24.05 -3.83
CA TYR A 90 20.95 -25.43 -4.24
C TYR A 90 22.24 -25.60 -5.06
N ALA A 91 22.49 -24.70 -6.02
CA ALA A 91 23.74 -24.67 -6.78
C ALA A 91 24.95 -24.49 -5.86
N GLY A 92 24.85 -23.59 -4.89
CA GLY A 92 25.88 -23.32 -3.89
C GLY A 92 26.22 -24.55 -3.04
N VAL A 93 25.20 -25.20 -2.45
CA VAL A 93 25.39 -26.43 -1.66
C VAL A 93 25.96 -27.56 -2.52
N ARG A 94 25.50 -27.70 -3.77
CA ARG A 94 26.07 -28.68 -4.71
C ARG A 94 27.52 -28.38 -5.03
N ALA A 95 27.89 -27.14 -5.32
CA ALA A 95 29.27 -26.74 -5.56
C ALA A 95 30.14 -27.05 -4.34
N LEU A 96 29.65 -26.74 -3.14
CA LEU A 96 30.31 -26.99 -1.87
C LEU A 96 30.62 -28.48 -1.62
N SER A 97 29.73 -29.37 -2.07
CA SER A 97 29.92 -30.82 -1.92
C SER A 97 31.16 -31.36 -2.66
N TYR A 98 31.62 -30.66 -3.71
CA TYR A 98 32.84 -30.99 -4.46
C TYR A 98 34.11 -30.40 -3.85
N CYS A 99 33.99 -29.45 -2.92
CA CYS A 99 35.12 -28.76 -2.34
C CYS A 99 35.69 -29.52 -1.13
N LYS A 100 37.02 -29.72 -1.09
CA LYS A 100 37.70 -30.29 0.08
C LYS A 100 37.67 -29.34 1.29
N LYS A 101 37.90 -28.04 1.06
CA LYS A 101 37.89 -26.98 2.10
C LYS A 101 36.48 -26.38 2.23
N ARG A 102 35.52 -27.17 2.72
CA ARG A 102 34.09 -26.78 2.77
C ARG A 102 33.85 -25.45 3.49
N LEU A 103 34.43 -25.23 4.66
CA LEU A 103 34.21 -23.98 5.41
C LEU A 103 34.65 -22.73 4.61
N PHE A 104 35.81 -22.79 3.96
CA PHE A 104 36.31 -21.68 3.14
C PHE A 104 35.38 -21.39 1.95
N CYS A 105 34.96 -22.43 1.22
CA CYS A 105 34.06 -22.25 0.08
C CYS A 105 32.67 -21.76 0.50
N PHE A 106 32.18 -22.17 1.68
CA PHE A 106 30.95 -21.64 2.26
C PHE A 106 31.07 -20.15 2.57
N LEU A 107 32.14 -19.74 3.25
CA LEU A 107 32.39 -18.33 3.56
C LEU A 107 32.53 -17.49 2.28
N LEU A 108 33.24 -17.98 1.27
CA LEU A 108 33.34 -17.32 -0.03
C LEU A 108 31.97 -17.12 -0.68
N MET A 109 31.14 -18.17 -0.69
CA MET A 109 29.78 -18.11 -1.24
C MET A 109 28.90 -17.10 -0.48
N ALA A 110 28.95 -17.12 0.86
CA ALA A 110 28.23 -16.16 1.69
C ALA A 110 28.67 -14.72 1.39
N SER A 111 29.97 -14.48 1.25
CA SER A 111 30.52 -13.18 0.85
C SER A 111 30.01 -12.72 -0.52
N VAL A 112 29.96 -13.60 -1.52
CA VAL A 112 29.43 -13.25 -2.86
C VAL A 112 27.95 -12.85 -2.77
N ILE A 113 27.14 -13.56 -1.98
CA ILE A 113 25.72 -13.22 -1.77
C ILE A 113 25.58 -11.87 -1.09
N LEU A 114 26.37 -11.59 -0.05
CA LEU A 114 26.36 -10.30 0.66
C LEU A 114 26.73 -9.13 -0.27
N LEU A 115 27.69 -9.33 -1.18
CA LEU A 115 28.08 -8.32 -2.17
C LEU A 115 27.02 -8.05 -3.25
N CYS A 116 26.02 -8.93 -3.41
CA CYS A 116 24.94 -8.73 -4.38
C CYS A 116 23.89 -7.71 -3.91
N GLY A 117 23.86 -7.34 -2.63
CA GLY A 117 22.81 -6.51 -2.05
C GLY A 117 23.32 -5.28 -1.28
N LYS A 118 22.40 -4.37 -0.97
CA LYS A 118 22.63 -3.26 -0.04
C LYS A 118 21.90 -3.54 1.27
N TYR A 119 22.45 -3.04 2.37
CA TYR A 119 21.81 -3.16 3.67
C TYR A 119 20.50 -2.37 3.70
N VAL A 120 19.42 -3.04 4.09
CA VAL A 120 18.05 -2.53 4.03
C VAL A 120 17.81 -1.36 4.99
N TYR A 121 18.43 -1.37 6.17
CA TYR A 121 18.30 -0.31 7.19
C TYR A 121 19.37 0.77 7.08
N ARG A 122 19.88 1.01 5.88
CA ARG A 122 20.85 2.08 5.64
C ARG A 122 20.14 3.43 5.72
N LYS A 123 20.81 4.44 6.29
CA LYS A 123 20.21 5.76 6.55
C LYS A 123 19.74 6.52 5.30
N ASP A 124 20.26 6.16 4.13
CA ASP A 124 19.88 6.69 2.82
C ASP A 124 18.64 6.01 2.23
N ASN A 125 18.09 4.96 2.87
CA ASN A 125 16.88 4.31 2.41
C ASN A 125 15.64 5.10 2.85
N LEU A 126 15.04 5.83 1.89
CA LEU A 126 13.84 6.64 2.09
C LEU A 126 12.60 5.83 2.47
N TYR A 127 12.57 4.53 2.17
CA TYR A 127 11.38 3.69 2.36
C TYR A 127 11.30 3.02 3.72
N ILE A 128 12.38 3.02 4.50
CA ILE A 128 12.44 2.31 5.79
C ILE A 128 12.85 3.30 6.86
N SER A 129 11.85 3.77 7.60
CA SER A 129 12.01 4.60 8.77
C SER A 129 11.91 3.77 10.04
N ARG A 130 12.45 4.30 11.14
CA ARG A 130 12.27 3.69 12.46
C ARG A 130 10.82 3.88 12.90
N ALA A 131 10.18 2.80 13.36
CA ALA A 131 8.83 2.86 13.89
C ALA A 131 8.75 3.83 15.10
N GLN A 132 7.73 4.69 15.12
CA GLN A 132 7.49 5.66 16.19
C GLN A 132 6.74 5.06 17.38
N ASN A 133 5.91 4.05 17.13
CA ASN A 133 5.07 3.37 18.11
C ASN A 133 4.86 1.90 17.70
N ALA A 134 4.20 1.13 18.56
CA ALA A 134 3.95 -0.31 18.36
C ALA A 134 3.05 -0.63 17.14
N TYR A 135 2.22 0.33 16.72
CA TYR A 135 1.35 0.17 15.54
C TYR A 135 2.08 0.41 14.22
N HIS A 136 3.31 0.94 14.27
CA HIS A 136 4.07 1.37 13.09
C HIS A 136 3.31 2.43 12.26
N LEU A 137 2.42 3.20 12.90
CA LEU A 137 1.66 4.28 12.29
C LEU A 137 2.24 5.65 12.69
N PRO A 138 2.04 6.71 11.89
CA PRO A 138 2.39 8.07 12.33
C PRO A 138 1.67 8.41 13.64
N GLN A 139 2.39 8.90 14.65
CA GLN A 139 1.81 9.18 15.97
C GLN A 139 0.67 10.20 15.91
N VAL A 140 0.73 11.12 14.95
CA VAL A 140 -0.32 12.13 14.72
C VAL A 140 -1.67 11.51 14.36
N VAL A 141 -1.68 10.40 13.63
CA VAL A 141 -2.92 9.70 13.23
C VAL A 141 -3.62 9.11 14.44
N ILE A 142 -2.85 8.49 15.33
CA ILE A 142 -3.35 7.95 16.60
C ILE A 142 -3.95 9.07 17.44
N ALA A 143 -3.21 10.18 17.60
CA ALA A 143 -3.67 11.31 18.41
C ALA A 143 -4.95 11.96 17.86
N LEU A 144 -5.06 12.10 16.53
CA LEU A 144 -6.26 12.62 15.87
C LEU A 144 -7.46 11.69 16.06
N ALA A 145 -7.29 10.39 15.85
CA ALA A 145 -8.36 9.41 16.01
C ALA A 145 -8.84 9.31 17.47
N ASP A 146 -7.91 9.29 18.43
CA ASP A 146 -8.23 9.30 19.85
C ASP A 146 -8.93 10.61 20.27
N ALA A 147 -8.54 11.75 19.69
CA ALA A 147 -9.19 13.03 19.92
C ALA A 147 -10.63 13.04 19.41
N ILE A 148 -10.89 12.49 18.21
CA ILE A 148 -12.25 12.32 17.67
C ILE A 148 -13.08 11.43 18.60
N ARG A 149 -12.54 10.28 19.02
CA ARG A 149 -13.24 9.36 19.92
C ARG A 149 -13.56 10.03 21.27
N LYS A 150 -12.62 10.79 21.82
CA LYS A 150 -12.81 11.51 23.08
C LYS A 150 -13.87 12.59 22.95
N ASP A 151 -13.87 13.33 21.84
CA ASP A 151 -14.87 14.36 21.56
C ASP A 151 -16.28 13.76 21.40
N GLN A 152 -16.42 12.64 20.68
CA GLN A 152 -17.69 11.89 20.59
C GLN A 152 -18.22 11.42 21.95
N ALA A 153 -17.33 11.01 22.85
CA ALA A 153 -17.73 10.57 24.19
C ALA A 153 -18.27 11.74 25.04
N VAL A 154 -17.85 12.97 24.76
CA VAL A 154 -18.34 14.18 25.43
C VAL A 154 -19.64 14.66 24.79
N ASP A 155 -19.72 14.66 23.46
CA ASP A 155 -20.88 15.11 22.70
C ASP A 155 -21.14 14.17 21.51
N PRO A 156 -22.04 13.18 21.66
CA PRO A 156 -22.27 12.15 20.68
C PRO A 156 -22.76 12.70 19.34
N VAL A 157 -22.08 12.30 18.27
CA VAL A 157 -22.53 12.52 16.91
C VAL A 157 -23.54 11.41 16.56
N PRO A 158 -24.68 11.73 15.92
CA PRO A 158 -25.60 10.70 15.41
C PRO A 158 -24.82 9.69 14.56
N PRO A 159 -25.00 8.38 14.78
CA PRO A 159 -24.28 7.38 14.00
C PRO A 159 -24.62 7.53 12.51
N VAL A 160 -23.60 7.49 11.67
CA VAL A 160 -23.82 7.41 10.22
C VAL A 160 -24.41 6.03 9.92
N ASP A 161 -25.72 5.98 9.66
CA ASP A 161 -26.39 4.75 9.27
C ASP A 161 -25.74 4.19 8.00
N ARG A 162 -25.57 2.87 7.95
CA ARG A 162 -25.18 2.17 6.73
C ARG A 162 -26.24 2.49 5.68
N GLN A 163 -25.94 3.37 4.72
CA GLN A 163 -26.75 3.45 3.51
C GLN A 163 -26.86 2.02 2.94
N GLN A 164 -28.09 1.50 2.90
CA GLN A 164 -28.42 0.23 2.27
C GLN A 164 -28.20 0.36 0.76
N GLY A 165 -27.34 -0.51 0.21
CA GLY A 165 -27.02 -0.62 -1.22
C GLY A 165 -25.54 -0.32 -1.45
N SER A 166 -24.65 -1.26 -1.80
CA SER A 166 -24.79 -2.48 -2.57
C SER A 166 -23.74 -3.47 -2.09
N ASP A 167 -24.19 -4.67 -1.70
CA ASP A 167 -23.45 -5.93 -1.79
C ASP A 167 -24.35 -7.02 -1.20
N SER A 168 -25.34 -7.39 -2.01
CA SER A 168 -26.04 -8.65 -1.86
C SER A 168 -25.09 -9.79 -2.23
N ALA A 169 -24.45 -10.41 -1.24
CA ALA A 169 -24.19 -11.85 -1.24
C ALA A 169 -23.67 -12.34 0.12
N GLN A 170 -24.49 -13.21 0.73
CA GLN A 170 -24.09 -14.34 1.57
C GLN A 170 -23.31 -14.03 2.87
N THR A 171 -23.98 -14.17 4.01
CA THR A 171 -23.85 -15.38 4.86
C THR A 171 -24.93 -15.32 5.93
N ALA A 172 -25.90 -16.25 5.85
CA ALA A 172 -26.80 -16.56 6.95
C ALA A 172 -26.01 -17.36 7.99
N GLY A 173 -25.85 -16.81 9.19
CA GLY A 173 -25.14 -17.47 10.28
C GLY A 173 -25.54 -16.91 11.64
N LYS A 174 -26.35 -17.70 12.37
CA LYS A 174 -26.54 -17.77 13.83
C LYS A 174 -26.56 -16.46 14.65
N LYS A 175 -27.73 -16.22 15.25
CA LYS A 175 -27.87 -15.41 16.48
C LYS A 175 -27.09 -16.07 17.60
N GLU A 176 -26.01 -15.43 18.03
CA GLU A 176 -25.43 -15.64 19.37
C GLU A 176 -25.81 -14.43 20.24
N GLU A 177 -26.51 -14.70 21.34
CA GLU A 177 -26.69 -13.77 22.45
C GLU A 177 -25.34 -13.55 23.14
N GLY A 178 -24.60 -12.57 22.65
CA GLY A 178 -23.40 -12.03 23.28
C GLY A 178 -23.66 -10.58 23.67
N LYS A 179 -23.26 -10.21 24.90
CA LYS A 179 -23.26 -8.84 25.45
C LYS A 179 -23.23 -7.78 24.35
N THR A 180 -24.23 -6.90 24.30
CA THR A 180 -24.24 -5.69 23.49
C THR A 180 -23.03 -4.85 23.86
N GLN A 181 -21.87 -5.11 23.25
CA GLN A 181 -20.82 -4.11 23.14
C GLN A 181 -21.42 -3.03 22.27
N GLU A 182 -21.84 -1.93 22.89
CA GLU A 182 -22.23 -0.72 22.19
C GLU A 182 -21.12 -0.40 21.21
N THR A 183 -21.38 -0.68 19.93
CA THR A 183 -20.41 -0.38 18.88
C THR A 183 -20.36 1.13 18.84
N PRO A 184 -19.18 1.76 19.06
CA PRO A 184 -19.10 3.21 19.11
C PRO A 184 -19.67 3.78 17.81
N ALA A 185 -20.48 4.83 17.94
CA ALA A 185 -21.16 5.46 16.81
C ALA A 185 -20.11 5.82 15.73
N ARG A 186 -20.34 5.33 14.50
CA ARG A 186 -19.46 5.64 13.38
C ARG A 186 -19.64 7.08 12.98
N VAL A 187 -18.53 7.77 12.73
CA VAL A 187 -18.55 9.14 12.21
C VAL A 187 -17.84 9.22 10.89
N ARG A 188 -18.16 10.24 10.10
CA ARG A 188 -17.43 10.54 8.89
C ARG A 188 -16.52 11.75 9.10
N ALA A 189 -15.26 11.59 8.75
CA ALA A 189 -14.23 12.59 8.97
C ALA A 189 -13.36 12.73 7.71
N ALA A 190 -13.14 13.97 7.28
CA ALA A 190 -12.25 14.27 6.17
C ALA A 190 -10.82 14.44 6.68
N PHE A 191 -9.89 13.70 6.08
CA PHE A 191 -8.46 13.73 6.38
C PHE A 191 -7.67 14.07 5.12
N PRO A 192 -6.50 14.74 5.24
CA PRO A 192 -5.58 14.93 4.12
C PRO A 192 -5.13 13.58 3.54
N SER A 193 -4.87 13.55 2.24
CA SER A 193 -4.61 12.30 1.50
C SER A 193 -3.43 11.50 2.05
N GLU A 194 -2.43 12.18 2.61
CA GLU A 194 -1.27 11.56 3.24
C GLU A 194 -1.60 10.76 4.51
N LEU A 195 -2.73 11.02 5.17
CA LEU A 195 -3.13 10.34 6.41
C LEU A 195 -4.18 9.23 6.19
N VAL A 196 -4.92 9.25 5.07
CA VAL A 196 -6.04 8.34 4.77
C VAL A 196 -5.67 6.86 4.90
N TYR A 197 -4.45 6.50 4.48
CA TYR A 197 -3.93 5.12 4.55
C TYR A 197 -3.80 4.59 5.99
N PHE A 198 -3.54 5.47 6.94
CA PHE A 198 -3.20 5.13 8.31
C PHE A 198 -4.41 5.16 9.24
N VAL A 199 -5.35 6.11 9.02
CA VAL A 199 -6.52 6.29 9.89
C VAL A 199 -7.36 5.01 9.95
N ARG A 200 -7.66 4.40 8.80
CA ARG A 200 -8.43 3.15 8.73
C ARG A 200 -7.71 1.94 9.34
N GLN A 201 -6.38 1.98 9.44
CA GLN A 201 -5.63 0.91 10.10
C GLN A 201 -5.73 1.00 11.63
N TYR A 202 -5.92 2.22 12.17
CA TYR A 202 -6.00 2.45 13.61
C TYR A 202 -7.42 2.39 14.16
N ASP A 203 -8.38 3.06 13.52
CA ASP A 203 -9.78 3.10 13.97
C ASP A 203 -10.75 2.89 12.79
N THR A 204 -11.54 1.82 12.87
CA THR A 204 -12.52 1.46 11.84
C THR A 204 -13.87 2.16 12.01
N ASN A 205 -14.05 2.93 13.09
CA ASN A 205 -15.27 3.71 13.33
C ASN A 205 -15.22 5.10 12.69
N ILE A 206 -14.06 5.48 12.14
CA ILE A 206 -13.87 6.70 11.37
C ILE A 206 -14.04 6.35 9.89
N LEU A 207 -15.18 6.72 9.33
CA LEU A 207 -15.46 6.65 7.90
C LEU A 207 -14.79 7.82 7.20
N LEU A 208 -14.07 7.53 6.13
CA LEU A 208 -13.43 8.55 5.30
C LEU A 208 -14.25 8.77 4.03
N PRO A 209 -14.47 10.03 3.59
CA PRO A 209 -15.22 10.33 2.36
C PRO A 209 -14.53 9.74 1.13
N PHE A 210 -13.20 9.71 1.11
CA PHE A 210 -12.40 9.07 0.07
C PHE A 210 -11.34 8.12 0.66
N GLY A 211 -10.76 7.30 -0.21
CA GLY A 211 -9.78 6.28 0.13
C GLY A 211 -8.60 6.26 -0.84
N ARG A 212 -7.79 5.19 -0.75
CA ARG A 212 -6.63 4.96 -1.64
C ARG A 212 -6.96 5.13 -3.12
N ASP A 213 -8.15 4.71 -3.52
CA ASP A 213 -8.56 4.67 -4.93
C ASP A 213 -8.59 6.06 -5.58
N MET A 214 -8.71 7.15 -4.81
CA MET A 214 -8.66 8.53 -5.31
C MET A 214 -7.24 9.10 -5.34
N VAL A 215 -6.35 8.61 -4.48
CA VAL A 215 -4.97 9.11 -4.35
C VAL A 215 -4.05 8.48 -5.42
N GLU A 216 -4.43 7.33 -5.96
CA GLU A 216 -3.72 6.65 -7.03
C GLU A 216 -4.17 7.19 -8.40
N ALA A 217 -3.43 8.18 -8.94
CA ALA A 217 -3.75 8.88 -10.19
C ALA A 217 -4.09 7.96 -11.39
N ARG A 218 -3.57 6.73 -11.40
CA ARG A 218 -3.83 5.73 -12.44
C ARG A 218 -5.31 5.32 -12.53
N TRP A 219 -6.04 5.37 -11.41
CA TRP A 219 -7.39 4.82 -11.35
C TRP A 219 -8.44 5.83 -11.86
N GLY A 220 -8.06 7.12 -11.96
CA GLY A 220 -8.87 8.16 -12.58
C GLY A 220 -10.20 8.41 -11.89
N TYR A 221 -10.35 7.99 -10.63
CA TYR A 221 -11.56 8.23 -9.87
C TYR A 221 -11.61 9.65 -9.34
N TYR A 222 -12.81 10.21 -9.32
CA TYR A 222 -13.10 11.55 -8.86
C TYR A 222 -13.88 11.48 -7.55
N ASP A 223 -13.40 12.19 -6.54
CA ASP A 223 -14.14 12.45 -5.31
C ASP A 223 -14.15 13.96 -5.02
N PRO A 224 -15.33 14.59 -4.85
CA PRO A 224 -15.43 16.02 -4.62
C PRO A 224 -14.68 16.51 -3.38
N VAL A 225 -14.62 15.71 -2.30
CA VAL A 225 -13.92 16.11 -1.07
C VAL A 225 -12.41 16.06 -1.28
N HIS A 226 -11.90 15.00 -1.93
CA HIS A 226 -10.49 14.88 -2.28
C HIS A 226 -10.01 16.06 -3.13
N GLU A 227 -10.72 16.42 -4.19
CA GLU A 227 -10.33 17.51 -5.10
C GLU A 227 -10.22 18.86 -4.41
N GLU A 228 -11.18 19.19 -3.54
CA GLU A 228 -11.17 20.45 -2.80
C GLU A 228 -10.08 20.49 -1.73
N MET A 229 -9.76 19.34 -1.09
CA MET A 229 -8.68 19.24 -0.11
C MET A 229 -7.29 19.28 -0.76
N GLU A 230 -7.13 18.70 -1.96
CA GLU A 230 -5.85 18.58 -2.66
C GLU A 230 -5.56 19.71 -3.65
N ARG A 231 -6.49 20.68 -3.77
CA ARG A 231 -6.41 21.83 -4.66
C ARG A 231 -5.05 22.54 -4.61
N GLN A 232 -4.40 22.68 -5.78
CA GLN A 232 -3.03 23.22 -5.88
C GLN A 232 -2.91 24.70 -5.53
N ASP A 233 -3.93 25.49 -5.85
CA ASP A 233 -3.95 26.94 -5.61
C ASP A 233 -4.26 27.32 -4.15
N GLY A 234 -4.48 26.33 -3.29
CA GLY A 234 -4.96 26.50 -1.92
C GLY A 234 -6.42 26.09 -1.76
N ILE A 235 -6.80 25.79 -0.52
CA ILE A 235 -8.14 25.31 -0.17
C ILE A 235 -9.10 26.50 -0.14
N VAL A 236 -10.22 26.36 -0.85
CA VAL A 236 -11.33 27.31 -0.84
C VAL A 236 -12.41 26.80 0.11
N MET A 237 -12.48 27.36 1.32
CA MET A 237 -13.32 26.82 2.40
C MET A 237 -14.80 26.76 2.05
N ARG A 238 -15.30 27.71 1.25
CA ARG A 238 -16.69 27.68 0.79
C ARG A 238 -16.99 26.42 -0.02
N GLN A 239 -16.12 26.05 -0.95
CA GLN A 239 -16.29 24.89 -1.83
C GLN A 239 -16.12 23.60 -1.03
N LEU A 240 -15.06 23.53 -0.22
CA LEU A 240 -14.81 22.40 0.67
C LEU A 240 -15.98 22.14 1.64
N ASN A 241 -16.50 23.19 2.30
CA ASN A 241 -17.62 23.05 3.23
C ASN A 241 -18.91 22.53 2.56
N GLN A 242 -19.17 22.92 1.30
CA GLN A 242 -20.33 22.42 0.55
C GLN A 242 -20.26 20.91 0.31
N VAL A 243 -19.09 20.42 -0.12
CA VAL A 243 -18.90 18.98 -0.39
C VAL A 243 -18.85 18.17 0.91
N LEU A 244 -18.23 18.69 1.97
CA LEU A 244 -18.17 18.02 3.28
C LEU A 244 -19.55 17.80 3.89
N ARG A 245 -20.42 18.81 3.85
CA ARG A 245 -21.79 18.70 4.38
C ARG A 245 -22.67 17.79 3.55
N LYS A 246 -22.50 17.78 2.22
CA LYS A 246 -23.21 16.85 1.34
C LYS A 246 -22.87 15.39 1.67
N GLU A 247 -21.62 15.14 2.07
CA GLU A 247 -21.17 13.83 2.49
C GLU A 247 -21.37 13.57 3.98
N ASP A 248 -22.12 14.39 4.74
CA ASP A 248 -22.32 14.19 6.19
C ASP A 248 -21.02 14.08 7.01
N CYS A 249 -19.94 14.76 6.58
CA CYS A 249 -18.69 14.81 7.32
C CYS A 249 -18.83 15.72 8.56
N THR A 250 -18.61 15.16 9.75
CA THR A 250 -18.74 15.88 11.02
C THR A 250 -17.40 16.34 11.59
N TYR A 251 -16.29 15.81 11.06
CA TYR A 251 -14.94 16.22 11.42
C TYR A 251 -14.12 16.56 10.18
N LEU A 252 -13.23 17.55 10.34
CA LEU A 252 -12.31 18.00 9.31
C LEU A 252 -10.90 18.12 9.90
N VAL A 253 -9.93 17.46 9.28
CA VAL A 253 -8.52 17.61 9.60
C VAL A 253 -7.83 18.36 8.46
N LEU A 254 -7.12 19.44 8.81
CA LEU A 254 -6.38 20.25 7.84
C LEU A 254 -4.90 20.28 8.19
N ASN A 255 -4.06 20.22 7.16
CA ASN A 255 -2.63 20.43 7.28
C ASN A 255 -2.35 21.96 7.34
N ASN A 256 -1.77 22.42 8.45
CA ASN A 256 -1.50 23.83 8.74
C ASN A 256 -0.48 24.48 7.79
N THR A 257 0.22 23.69 6.98
CA THR A 257 1.17 24.19 5.97
C THR A 257 0.48 24.59 4.66
N ARG A 258 -0.76 24.15 4.43
CA ARG A 258 -1.52 24.51 3.22
C ARG A 258 -2.11 25.92 3.32
N LYS A 259 -2.20 26.58 2.17
CA LYS A 259 -2.91 27.86 2.05
C LYS A 259 -4.41 27.61 2.09
N ILE A 260 -5.11 28.41 2.89
CA ILE A 260 -6.56 28.38 3.03
C ILE A 260 -7.06 29.83 2.91
N ASP A 261 -8.14 30.05 2.16
CA ASP A 261 -8.68 31.39 1.87
C ASP A 261 -9.42 32.03 3.06
N ALA A 262 -9.97 31.23 3.97
CA ALA A 262 -10.74 31.67 5.14
C ALA A 262 -10.59 30.70 6.32
N SER A 263 -10.90 31.14 7.55
CA SER A 263 -10.84 30.26 8.71
C SER A 263 -12.00 29.25 8.68
N PRO A 264 -11.77 27.97 9.00
CA PRO A 264 -12.87 27.02 9.20
C PRO A 264 -13.88 27.50 10.25
N GLU A 265 -13.45 28.25 11.25
CA GLU A 265 -14.33 28.78 12.31
C GLU A 265 -15.43 29.69 11.74
N ASP A 266 -15.14 30.44 10.66
CA ASP A 266 -16.12 31.30 9.98
C ASP A 266 -17.25 30.51 9.31
N TYR A 267 -17.05 29.21 9.10
CA TYR A 267 -18.01 28.30 8.47
C TYR A 267 -18.77 27.42 9.49
N GLY A 268 -18.59 27.65 10.79
CA GLY A 268 -19.27 26.91 11.86
C GLY A 268 -18.50 25.69 12.38
N TYR A 269 -17.18 25.63 12.11
CA TYR A 269 -16.32 24.61 12.67
C TYR A 269 -15.77 25.03 14.04
N LEU A 270 -15.78 24.11 15.00
CA LEU A 270 -15.13 24.27 16.29
C LEU A 270 -13.76 23.61 16.26
N LYS A 271 -12.70 24.37 16.58
CA LYS A 271 -11.35 23.82 16.73
C LYS A 271 -11.26 22.95 17.99
N ILE A 272 -10.96 21.67 17.82
CA ILE A 272 -10.77 20.71 18.92
C ILE A 272 -9.33 20.75 19.44
N GLY A 273 -8.35 20.85 18.53
CA GLY A 273 -6.95 20.88 18.89
C GLY A 273 -6.01 20.83 17.70
N THR A 274 -4.73 21.08 17.96
CA THR A 274 -3.65 21.00 16.96
C THR A 274 -2.70 19.86 17.36
N PHE A 275 -2.37 19.00 16.40
CA PHE A 275 -1.60 17.76 16.54
C PHE A 275 -0.48 17.75 15.52
N GLY A 276 0.71 18.20 15.92
CA GLY A 276 1.82 18.45 14.99
C GLY A 276 1.43 19.50 13.96
N ASP A 277 1.59 19.16 12.67
CA ASP A 277 1.25 20.07 11.56
C ASP A 277 -0.24 20.04 11.18
N TYR A 278 -1.09 19.36 11.94
CA TYR A 278 -2.51 19.22 11.60
C TYR A 278 -3.42 19.83 12.66
N THR A 279 -4.54 20.41 12.24
CA THR A 279 -5.58 20.89 13.14
C THR A 279 -6.88 20.13 12.92
N LEU A 280 -7.47 19.65 14.03
CA LEU A 280 -8.75 18.95 14.06
C LEU A 280 -9.87 19.94 14.36
N TYR A 281 -10.89 19.90 13.51
CA TYR A 281 -12.10 20.69 13.60
C TYR A 281 -13.32 19.78 13.63
N ARG A 282 -14.37 20.22 14.33
CA ARG A 282 -15.69 19.59 14.38
C ARG A 282 -16.72 20.51 13.73
N ASP A 283 -17.51 20.02 12.78
CA ASP A 283 -18.57 20.82 12.14
C ASP A 283 -19.82 20.85 13.00
N THR A 284 -20.05 21.96 13.70
CA THR A 284 -21.27 22.14 14.51
C THR A 284 -22.51 22.40 13.65
N GLY A 285 -22.33 22.82 12.39
CA GLY A 285 -23.40 23.04 11.43
C GLY A 285 -23.92 21.73 10.82
N ALA A 286 -23.03 20.83 10.43
CA ALA A 286 -23.41 19.48 9.97
C ALA A 286 -24.19 18.70 11.04
N LEU A 287 -23.79 18.82 12.31
CA LEU A 287 -24.49 18.16 13.42
C LEU A 287 -25.92 18.66 13.60
N LYS A 288 -26.17 19.97 13.43
CA LYS A 288 -27.53 20.53 13.45
C LYS A 288 -28.38 19.99 12.30
N GLN A 289 -27.80 19.80 11.11
CA GLN A 289 -28.49 19.20 9.96
C GLN A 289 -28.86 17.75 10.24
N LEU A 290 -27.92 16.95 10.76
CA LEU A 290 -28.14 15.54 11.12
C LEU A 290 -29.15 15.35 12.26
N GLN A 291 -29.15 16.24 13.26
CA GLN A 291 -30.13 16.20 14.37
C GLN A 291 -31.53 16.70 13.95
N SER A 292 -31.63 17.46 12.86
CA SER A 292 -32.90 17.98 12.33
C SER A 292 -33.57 17.07 11.29
N ALA A 293 -32.88 16.00 10.85
CA ALA A 293 -33.44 15.01 9.95
C ALA A 293 -34.48 14.15 10.72
N PRO A 294 -35.72 14.01 10.21
CA PRO A 294 -36.81 13.30 10.88
C PRO A 294 -36.61 11.78 10.93
#